data_AF-A0A919TIS8-F1
#
_entry.id   AF-A0A919TIS8-F1
#
_cell.length_a   1.000
_cell.length_b   1.000
_cell.length_c   1.000
_cell.angle_alpha   90.00
_cell.angle_beta   90.00
_cell.angle_gamma   90.00
#
_symmetry.space_group_name_H-M   'P 1'
#
loop_
_entity.id
_entity.type
_entity.pdbx_description
1 polymer ?
#
loop_
_entity_poly.entity_id
_entity_poly.type
_entity_poly.pdbx_seq_one_letter_code
_entity_poly.pdbx_strand_id
1 'polypeptide(L)'
;MLSAFSERMASLAVRDHSQPELRAGLIAAQLAFVLTDDIPELLPAISLLYRASDMIGADPIREFLAVAELAGNPPDSSLARFLQRSPEKKRIERMGFAESLMRWVSDSGMSG
;
A
#
# COMPACT_ATOMS: atom_id res chain seq x y z
N MET A 1 -8.71 5.42 12.45
CA MET A 1 -9.85 5.36 11.49
C MET A 1 -9.40 5.47 10.04
N LEU A 2 -8.49 6.39 9.66
CA LEU A 2 -7.97 6.49 8.29
C LEU A 2 -6.93 5.41 7.92
N SER A 3 -6.10 4.96 8.86
CA SER A 3 -5.16 3.84 8.64
C SER A 3 -5.88 2.56 8.20
N ALA A 4 -6.90 2.13 8.96
CA ALA A 4 -7.74 0.99 8.62
C ALA A 4 -8.46 1.16 7.27
N PHE A 5 -8.87 2.39 6.92
CA PHE A 5 -9.43 2.67 5.60
C PHE A 5 -8.37 2.47 4.50
N SER A 6 -7.15 3.00 4.67
CA SER A 6 -6.04 2.79 3.75
C SER A 6 -5.73 1.30 3.53
N GLU A 7 -5.71 0.50 4.60
CA GLU A 7 -5.50 -0.95 4.52
C GLU A 7 -6.61 -1.66 3.72
N ARG A 8 -7.87 -1.28 3.95
CA ARG A 8 -9.01 -1.79 3.18
C ARG A 8 -8.87 -1.42 1.70
N MET A 9 -8.48 -0.19 1.39
CA MET A 9 -8.30 0.25 0.02
C MET A 9 -7.15 -0.46 -0.69
N ALA A 10 -6.05 -0.78 0.00
CA ALA A 10 -4.98 -1.61 -0.55
C ALA A 10 -5.51 -2.99 -0.96
N SER A 11 -6.35 -3.61 -0.10
CA SER A 11 -6.97 -4.91 -0.40
C SER A 11 -7.93 -4.84 -1.59
N LEU A 12 -8.76 -3.79 -1.67
CA LEU A 12 -9.68 -3.59 -2.78
C LEU A 12 -8.96 -3.30 -4.10
N ALA A 13 -7.89 -2.49 -4.06
CA ALA A 13 -7.07 -2.18 -5.23
C ALA A 13 -6.50 -3.47 -5.85
N VAL A 14 -5.96 -4.37 -5.02
CA VAL A 14 -5.46 -5.67 -5.49
C VAL A 14 -6.59 -6.54 -6.03
N ARG A 15 -7.69 -6.68 -5.29
CA ARG A 15 -8.81 -7.56 -5.67
C ARG A 15 -9.44 -7.14 -7.00
N ASP A 16 -9.62 -5.83 -7.17
CA ASP A 16 -10.38 -5.26 -8.28
C ASP A 16 -9.46 -4.68 -9.37
N HIS A 17 -8.12 -4.88 -9.26
CA HIS A 17 -7.09 -4.34 -10.16
C HIS A 17 -7.23 -2.82 -10.42
N SER A 18 -7.42 -2.05 -9.36
CA SER A 18 -7.92 -0.69 -9.48
C SER A 18 -6.99 0.37 -8.90
N GLN A 19 -6.55 1.25 -9.80
CA GLN A 19 -5.77 2.44 -9.47
C GLN A 19 -6.56 3.52 -8.71
N PRO A 20 -7.86 3.79 -9.00
CA PRO A 20 -8.68 4.66 -8.15
C PRO A 20 -8.73 4.23 -6.68
N GLU A 21 -8.90 2.92 -6.41
CA GLU A 21 -8.92 2.40 -5.05
C GLU A 21 -7.55 2.61 -4.37
N LEU A 22 -6.44 2.35 -5.07
CA LEU A 22 -5.09 2.61 -4.59
C LEU A 22 -4.91 4.09 -4.19
N ARG A 23 -5.32 5.03 -5.07
CA ARG A 23 -5.18 6.47 -4.83
C ARG A 23 -6.00 6.94 -3.63
N ALA A 24 -7.22 6.44 -3.47
CA ALA A 24 -8.03 6.75 -2.30
C ALA A 24 -7.36 6.27 -1.00
N GLY A 25 -6.73 5.10 -1.02
CA GLY A 25 -5.93 4.61 0.11
C GLY A 25 -4.72 5.49 0.44
N LEU A 26 -3.99 5.94 -0.58
CA LEU A 26 -2.85 6.85 -0.45
C LEU A 26 -3.25 8.22 0.11
N ILE A 27 -4.36 8.79 -0.37
CA ILE A 27 -4.91 10.05 0.13
C ILE A 27 -5.28 9.91 1.62
N ALA A 28 -5.95 8.82 1.99
CA ALA A 28 -6.30 8.55 3.38
C ALA A 28 -5.06 8.42 4.28
N ALA A 29 -3.99 7.77 3.80
CA ALA A 29 -2.74 7.64 4.54
C ALA A 29 -2.06 9.00 4.72
N GLN A 30 -2.03 9.83 3.67
CA GLN A 30 -1.48 11.19 3.74
C GLN A 30 -2.27 12.08 4.71
N LEU A 31 -3.60 12.02 4.69
CA LEU A 31 -4.44 12.74 5.66
C LEU A 31 -4.21 12.24 7.09
N ALA A 32 -4.03 10.93 7.28
CA ALA A 32 -3.74 10.37 8.59
C ALA A 32 -2.41 10.92 9.15
N PHE A 33 -1.37 11.04 8.32
CA PHE A 33 -0.11 11.67 8.72
C PHE A 33 -0.29 13.11 9.16
N VAL A 34 -1.00 13.91 8.35
CA VAL A 34 -1.22 15.34 8.63
C VAL A 34 -1.98 15.53 9.95
N LEU A 35 -2.89 14.63 10.28
CA LEU A 35 -3.74 14.74 11.47
C LEU A 35 -3.09 14.22 12.75
N THR A 36 -2.16 13.26 12.65
CA THR A 36 -1.65 12.52 13.83
C THR A 36 -0.19 12.78 14.13
N ASP A 37 0.62 13.14 13.12
CA ASP A 37 2.09 13.19 13.19
C ASP A 37 2.75 11.88 13.70
N ASP A 38 1.98 10.78 13.80
CA ASP A 38 2.47 9.48 14.27
C ASP A 38 2.92 8.65 13.06
N ILE A 39 4.19 8.85 12.69
CA ILE A 39 4.75 8.18 11.52
C ILE A 39 4.84 6.65 11.69
N PRO A 40 5.30 6.10 12.84
CA PRO A 40 5.38 4.66 13.05
C PRO A 40 4.07 3.91 12.86
N GLU A 41 2.94 4.43 13.37
CA GLU A 41 1.65 3.74 13.30
C GLU A 41 1.14 3.58 11.86
N LEU A 42 1.54 4.47 10.96
CA LEU A 42 1.06 4.49 9.57
C LEU A 42 1.91 3.66 8.60
N LEU A 43 3.11 3.23 9.01
CA LEU A 43 4.02 2.42 8.16
C LEU A 43 3.42 1.11 7.65
N PRO A 44 2.63 0.36 8.45
CA PRO A 44 2.00 -0.87 7.99
C PRO A 44 1.05 -0.61 6.79
N ALA A 45 0.13 0.35 6.93
CA ALA A 45 -0.83 0.69 5.88
C ALA A 45 -0.16 1.17 4.58
N ILE A 46 0.93 1.93 4.69
CA ILE A 46 1.66 2.46 3.53
C ILE A 46 2.45 1.37 2.82
N SER A 47 3.02 0.44 3.58
CA SER A 47 3.72 -0.72 3.00
C SER A 47 2.74 -1.59 2.20
N LEU A 48 1.50 -1.76 2.70
CA LEU A 48 0.44 -2.44 1.95
C LEU A 48 0.08 -1.71 0.66
N LEU A 49 -0.05 -0.38 0.68
CA LEU A 49 -0.34 0.41 -0.53
C LEU A 49 0.80 0.35 -1.54
N TYR A 50 2.05 0.39 -1.08
CA TYR A 50 3.22 0.23 -1.94
C TYR A 50 3.24 -1.14 -2.62
N ARG A 51 2.93 -2.19 -1.87
CA ARG A 51 2.82 -3.54 -2.43
C ARG A 51 1.63 -3.67 -3.38
N ALA A 52 0.48 -3.07 -3.04
CA ALA A 52 -0.70 -3.06 -3.90
C ALA A 52 -0.40 -2.41 -5.25
N SER A 53 0.36 -1.30 -5.31
CA SER A 53 0.78 -0.70 -6.58
C SER A 53 1.56 -1.68 -7.45
N ASP A 54 2.54 -2.40 -6.88
CA ASP A 54 3.30 -3.41 -7.63
C ASP A 54 2.39 -4.52 -8.15
N MET A 55 1.46 -5.01 -7.32
CA MET A 55 0.56 -6.11 -7.67
C MET A 55 -0.44 -5.77 -8.77
N ILE A 56 -0.87 -4.51 -8.87
CA ILE A 56 -1.78 -4.05 -9.94
C ILE A 56 -1.02 -3.56 -11.19
N GLY A 57 0.32 -3.61 -11.19
CA GLY A 57 1.15 -3.13 -12.30
C GLY A 57 1.26 -1.60 -12.41
N ALA A 58 0.97 -0.87 -11.34
CA ALA A 58 1.19 0.57 -11.27
C ALA A 58 2.63 0.90 -10.86
N ASP A 59 3.11 2.10 -11.21
CA ASP A 59 4.39 2.61 -10.72
C ASP A 59 4.21 3.18 -9.30
N PRO A 60 4.72 2.51 -8.25
CA PRO A 60 4.57 2.98 -6.87
C PRO A 60 5.15 4.38 -6.66
N ILE A 61 6.26 4.71 -7.34
CA ILE A 61 6.93 6.01 -7.17
C ILE A 61 6.01 7.10 -7.70
N ARG A 62 5.50 6.91 -8.92
CA ARG A 62 4.61 7.89 -9.57
C ARG A 62 3.32 8.10 -8.78
N GLU A 63 2.68 7.02 -8.31
CA GLU A 63 1.41 7.13 -7.58
C GLU A 63 1.56 7.80 -6.22
N PHE A 64 2.63 7.48 -5.49
CA PHE A 64 2.91 8.11 -4.20
C PHE A 64 3.28 9.58 -4.33
N LEU A 65 4.10 9.94 -5.33
CA LEU A 65 4.47 11.33 -5.58
C LEU A 65 3.27 12.17 -6.02
N ALA A 66 2.38 11.62 -6.87
CA ALA A 66 1.17 12.31 -7.30
C ALA A 66 0.27 12.69 -6.11
N VAL A 67 0.16 11.83 -5.10
CA VAL A 67 -0.61 12.13 -3.88
C VAL A 67 0.16 13.06 -2.93
N ALA A 68 1.48 12.91 -2.84
CA ALA A 68 2.34 13.82 -2.07
C ALA A 68 2.25 15.27 -2.57
N GLU A 69 2.16 15.48 -3.90
CA GLU A 69 2.01 16.79 -4.52
C GLU A 69 0.70 17.47 -4.10
N LEU A 70 -0.39 16.72 -3.96
CA LEU A 70 -1.67 17.25 -3.48
C LEU A 70 -1.59 17.82 -2.06
N ALA A 71 -0.62 17.38 -1.26
CA ALA A 71 -0.39 17.89 0.10
C ALA A 71 0.41 19.21 0.13
N GLY A 72 0.84 19.73 -1.02
CA GLY A 72 1.47 21.06 -1.15
C GLY A 72 2.95 21.13 -0.77
N ASN A 73 3.56 20.05 -0.24
CA ASN A 73 4.99 19.97 0.07
C ASN A 73 5.55 18.57 -0.25
N PRO A 74 5.71 18.21 -1.55
CA PRO A 74 6.07 16.86 -1.96
C PRO A 74 7.36 16.29 -1.33
N PRO A 75 8.51 17.00 -1.30
CA PRO A 75 9.75 16.42 -0.76
C PRO A 75 9.72 16.16 0.76
N ASP A 76 8.87 16.88 1.49
CA ASP A 76 8.69 16.71 2.94
C ASP A 76 7.48 15.88 3.33
N SER A 77 6.69 15.42 2.36
CA SER A 77 5.56 14.55 2.63
C SER A 77 6.04 13.21 3.21
N SER A 78 5.27 12.66 4.15
CA SER A 78 5.55 11.35 4.72
C SER A 78 5.53 10.23 3.67
N LEU A 79 4.73 10.37 2.61
CA LEU A 79 4.74 9.47 1.46
C LEU A 79 6.07 9.53 0.69
N ALA A 80 6.59 10.73 0.39
CA ALA A 80 7.89 10.86 -0.25
C ALA A 80 9.04 10.35 0.64
N ARG A 81 9.00 10.62 1.95
CA ARG A 81 9.97 10.07 2.91
C ARG A 81 9.90 8.54 2.99
N PHE A 82 8.72 7.94 2.85
CA PHE A 82 8.58 6.49 2.74
C PHE A 82 9.28 5.95 1.48
N LEU A 83 9.15 6.63 0.34
CA LEU A 83 9.84 6.23 -0.90
C LEU A 83 11.37 6.25 -0.78
N GLN A 84 11.95 7.03 0.12
CA GLN A 84 13.40 7.06 0.36
C GLN A 84 13.92 5.90 1.21
N ARG A 85 13.04 5.09 1.81
CA ARG A 85 13.44 3.91 2.58
C ARG A 85 14.12 2.86 1.70
N SER A 86 15.02 2.07 2.29
CA SER A 86 15.59 0.90 1.60
C SER A 86 14.48 -0.07 1.16
N PRO A 87 14.66 -0.83 0.07
CA PRO A 87 13.65 -1.79 -0.40
C PRO A 87 13.18 -2.74 0.70
N GLU A 88 14.10 -3.23 1.54
CA GLU A 88 13.77 -4.08 2.68
C GLU A 88 12.78 -3.41 3.66
N LYS A 89 12.96 -2.11 3.95
CA LYS A 89 12.11 -1.36 4.89
C LYS A 89 10.73 -1.01 4.34
N LYS A 90 10.48 -1.23 3.05
CA LYS A 90 9.17 -1.02 2.39
C LYS A 90 8.34 -2.31 2.34
N ARG A 91 8.96 -3.45 2.63
CA ARG A 91 8.33 -4.77 2.55
C ARG A 91 7.25 -4.95 3.61
N ILE A 92 6.12 -5.50 3.19
CA ILE A 92 4.97 -5.78 4.07
C ILE A 92 5.32 -6.79 5.17
N GLU A 93 6.27 -7.69 4.94
CA GLU A 93 6.71 -8.68 5.92
C GLU A 93 7.44 -8.06 7.11
N ARG A 94 8.09 -6.90 6.90
CA ARG A 94 8.69 -6.13 7.99
C ARG A 94 7.65 -5.41 8.85
N MET A 95 6.41 -5.37 8.40
CA MET A 95 5.27 -4.77 9.09
C MET A 95 4.30 -5.82 9.66
N GLY A 96 4.69 -7.10 9.66
CA GLY A 96 3.90 -8.18 10.25
C GLY A 96 2.85 -8.80 9.33
N PHE A 97 2.83 -8.45 8.04
CA PHE A 97 1.94 -9.04 7.05
C PHE A 97 2.60 -10.18 6.26
N ALA A 98 1.80 -11.09 5.74
CA ALA A 98 2.23 -12.11 4.81
C ALA A 98 1.19 -12.26 3.69
N GLU A 99 1.66 -12.52 2.48
CA GLU A 99 0.78 -12.88 1.37
C GLU A 99 0.29 -14.31 1.54
N SER A 100 -1.01 -14.50 1.43
CA SER A 100 -1.57 -15.86 1.34
C SER A 100 -1.28 -16.39 -0.06
N LEU A 101 -0.44 -17.44 -0.18
CA LEU A 101 -0.34 -18.20 -1.41
C LEU A 101 -1.67 -18.94 -1.62
N MET A 102 -2.50 -18.45 -2.55
CA MET A 102 -3.62 -19.24 -3.05
C MET A 102 -3.06 -20.38 -3.90
N ARG A 103 -2.73 -21.49 -3.24
CA ARG A 103 -2.31 -22.74 -3.89
C ARG A 103 -3.55 -23.38 -4.50
N TRP A 104 -3.82 -23.12 -5.77
CA TRP A 104 -4.65 -24.00 -6.59
C TRP A 104 -3.88 -25.31 -6.76
N VAL A 105 -4.03 -26.25 -5.82
CA VAL A 105 -3.81 -27.66 -6.14
C VAL A 105 -5.03 -28.07 -6.93
N SER A 106 -4.82 -28.33 -8.21
CA SER A 106 -5.76 -29.00 -9.08
C SER A 106 -6.13 -30.34 -8.45
N ASP A 107 -7.27 -30.39 -7.75
CA ASP A 107 -7.85 -31.64 -7.25
C ASP A 107 -8.59 -32.36 -8.39
N SER A 108 -7.87 -32.55 -9.50
CA SER A 108 -8.34 -33.24 -10.68
C SER A 108 -7.30 -34.28 -11.09
N GLY A 109 -7.48 -35.49 -10.54
CA GLY A 109 -7.01 -36.71 -11.19
C GLY A 109 -6.42 -37.75 -10.27
N MET A 110 -7.25 -38.43 -9.47
CA MET A 110 -7.03 -39.84 -9.13
C MET A 110 -8.38 -40.57 -9.06
N SER A 111 -8.94 -40.83 -10.24
CA SER A 111 -9.72 -42.06 -10.46
C SER A 111 -8.73 -43.10 -11.01
N GLY A 112 -8.46 -44.12 -10.20
CA GLY A 112 -7.65 -45.28 -10.55
C GLY A 112 -7.89 -46.38 -9.54
#